data_AF-A0A2H6NG48-F1
#
_entry.id   AF-A0A2H6NG48-F1
#
_cell.length_a   1.000
_cell.length_b   1.000
_cell.length_c   1.000
_cell.angle_alpha   90.00
_cell.angle_beta   90.00
_cell.angle_gamma   90.00
#
_symmetry.space_group_name_H-M   'P 1'
#
loop_
_entity.id
_entity.type
_entity.pdbx_description
1 polymer ?
#
loop_
_entity_poly.entity_id
_entity_poly.type
_entity_poly.pdbx_seq_one_letter_code
_entity_poly.pdbx_strand_id
1 'polypeptide(L)'
;VILKPILDEICENPKPCEIDPLKLKEGDNVEMHKENLRYYVDKVFSTIVQSSISCPTLMCDVLCSLRRLAAERFPNDPHVQYSAVSSFVFLRFFAVAVVSPHTFHLRLHHPVSFDNVMFI
;
A
#
# COMPACT_ATOMS: atom_id res chain seq x y z
N VAL A 1 -6.60 -2.66 11.31
CA VAL A 1 -5.77 -2.87 12.53
C VAL A 1 -4.33 -2.44 12.31
N ILE A 2 -3.63 -2.90 11.27
CA ILE A 2 -2.23 -2.52 10.99
C ILE A 2 -2.12 -1.18 10.24
N LEU A 3 -2.86 -1.00 9.14
CA LEU A 3 -2.81 0.24 8.35
C LEU A 3 -3.66 1.38 8.91
N LYS A 4 -4.54 1.06 9.88
CA LYS A 4 -5.53 2.00 10.42
C LYS A 4 -4.88 3.30 10.97
N PRO A 5 -3.83 3.24 11.80
CA PRO A 5 -3.24 4.45 12.38
C PRO A 5 -2.68 5.41 11.31
N ILE A 6 -2.07 4.86 10.25
CA ILE A 6 -1.51 5.67 9.17
C ILE A 6 -2.61 6.26 8.29
N LEU A 7 -3.66 5.49 8.02
CA LEU A 7 -4.82 5.97 7.27
C LEU A 7 -5.58 7.05 8.04
N ASP A 8 -5.73 6.89 9.37
CA ASP A 8 -6.33 7.90 10.24
C ASP A 8 -5.47 9.18 10.24
N GLU A 9 -4.13 9.07 10.33
CA GLU A 9 -3.21 10.21 10.22
C GLU A 9 -3.34 10.96 8.88
N ILE A 10 -3.40 10.24 7.76
CA ILE A 10 -3.60 10.83 6.43
C ILE A 10 -4.94 11.57 6.36
N CYS A 11 -5.99 11.02 6.97
CA CYS A 11 -7.33 11.62 6.97
C CYS A 11 -7.43 12.84 7.90
N GLU A 12 -6.78 12.81 9.05
CA GLU A 12 -6.83 13.88 10.05
C GLU A 12 -5.91 15.05 9.68
N ASN A 13 -4.77 14.77 9.05
CA ASN A 13 -3.79 15.76 8.64
C ASN A 13 -3.35 15.54 7.18
N PRO A 14 -4.23 15.86 6.20
CA PRO A 14 -3.92 15.66 4.79
C PRO A 14 -2.84 16.64 4.34
N LYS A 15 -1.66 16.11 3.98
CA LYS A 15 -0.60 16.89 3.34
C LYS A 15 -0.74 16.86 1.82
N PRO A 16 -0.39 17.93 1.11
CA PRO A 16 -0.41 17.93 -0.35
C PRO A 16 0.66 16.97 -0.88
N CYS A 17 0.25 16.06 -1.75
CA CYS A 17 1.07 14.99 -2.32
C CYS A 17 0.94 14.90 -3.85
N GLU A 18 0.31 15.89 -4.49
CA GLU A 18 0.12 15.92 -5.94
C GLU A 18 1.48 16.15 -6.63
N ILE A 19 1.80 15.28 -7.58
CA ILE A 19 3.06 15.29 -8.33
C ILE A 19 2.84 15.30 -9.85
N ASP A 20 1.59 15.14 -10.31
CA ASP A 20 1.22 15.23 -11.72
C ASP A 20 1.35 16.69 -12.20
N PRO A 21 2.26 16.98 -13.15
CA PRO A 21 2.44 18.32 -13.69
C PRO A 21 1.19 18.98 -14.24
N LEU A 22 0.20 18.18 -14.67
CA LEU A 22 -1.06 18.68 -15.23
C LEU A 22 -2.09 19.08 -14.16
N LYS A 23 -1.91 18.63 -12.92
CA LYS A 23 -2.83 18.86 -11.80
C LYS A 23 -2.29 19.84 -10.76
N LEU A 24 -0.99 20.18 -10.83
CA LEU A 24 -0.37 21.17 -9.96
C LEU A 24 -0.97 22.56 -10.17
N LYS A 25 -1.11 23.30 -9.07
CA LYS A 25 -1.56 24.68 -9.08
C LYS A 25 -0.36 25.63 -9.16
N GLU A 26 -0.60 26.84 -9.67
CA GLU A 26 0.42 27.88 -9.65
C GLU A 26 0.86 28.18 -8.20
N GLY A 27 2.16 28.10 -7.95
CA GLY A 27 2.75 28.30 -6.61
C GLY A 27 2.94 27.03 -5.78
N ASP A 28 2.52 25.86 -6.28
CA ASP A 28 2.79 24.59 -5.60
C ASP A 28 4.28 24.26 -5.54
N ASN A 29 4.72 23.75 -4.40
CA ASN A 29 6.08 23.25 -4.22
C ASN A 29 6.09 21.73 -4.43
N VAL A 30 6.35 21.32 -5.67
CA VAL A 30 6.40 19.92 -6.09
C VAL A 30 7.38 19.09 -5.26
N GLU A 31 8.49 19.68 -4.84
CA GLU A 31 9.52 18.98 -4.10
C GLU A 31 9.04 18.66 -2.68
N MET A 32 8.34 19.61 -2.06
CA MET A 32 7.65 19.36 -0.79
C MET A 32 6.52 18.32 -0.95
N HIS A 33 5.78 18.33 -2.06
CA HIS A 33 4.73 17.32 -2.31
C HIS A 33 5.32 15.92 -2.48
N LYS A 34 6.44 15.78 -3.18
CA LYS A 34 7.18 14.51 -3.31
C LYS A 34 7.67 14.02 -1.95
N GLU A 35 8.18 14.91 -1.10
CA GLU A 35 8.61 14.55 0.25
C GLU A 35 7.45 14.08 1.12
N ASN A 36 6.29 14.75 1.05
CA ASN A 36 5.07 14.33 1.72
C ASN A 36 4.59 12.95 1.25
N LEU A 37 4.58 12.73 -0.07
CA LEU A 37 4.21 11.44 -0.65
C LEU A 37 5.15 10.33 -0.17
N ARG A 38 6.47 10.57 -0.26
CA ARG A 38 7.48 9.62 0.22
C ARG A 38 7.31 9.31 1.70
N TYR A 39 7.05 10.32 2.52
CA TYR A 39 6.81 10.13 3.96
C TYR A 39 5.66 9.15 4.24
N TYR A 40 4.52 9.30 3.57
CA TYR A 40 3.40 8.39 3.75
C TYR A 40 3.68 6.99 3.21
N VAL A 41 4.31 6.89 2.03
CA VAL A 41 4.70 5.60 1.43
C VAL A 41 5.67 4.85 2.34
N ASP A 42 6.70 5.52 2.87
CA ASP A 42 7.69 4.91 3.75
C ASP A 42 7.05 4.42 5.06
N LYS A 43 6.12 5.21 5.63
CA LYS A 43 5.34 4.79 6.80
C LYS A 43 4.51 3.54 6.52
N VAL A 44 3.71 3.57 5.46
CA VAL A 44 2.86 2.44 5.05
C VAL A 44 3.71 1.19 4.81
N PHE A 45 4.78 1.33 4.05
CA PHE A 45 5.69 0.23 3.74
C PHE A 45 6.35 -0.34 4.99
N SER A 46 6.86 0.51 5.88
CA SER A 46 7.49 0.08 7.13
C SER A 46 6.52 -0.69 8.02
N THR A 47 5.28 -0.22 8.16
CA THR A 47 4.25 -0.90 8.94
C THR A 47 3.86 -2.25 8.31
N ILE A 48 3.78 -2.33 6.98
CA ILE A 48 3.54 -3.59 6.26
C ILE A 48 4.66 -4.59 6.56
N VAL A 49 5.93 -4.19 6.41
CA VAL A 49 7.08 -5.07 6.64
C VAL A 49 7.13 -5.56 8.08
N GLN A 50 6.89 -4.66 9.06
CA GLN A 50 6.86 -5.03 10.47
C GLN A 50 5.70 -5.97 10.82
N SER A 51 4.58 -5.87 10.10
CA SER A 51 3.43 -6.74 10.33
C SER A 51 3.62 -8.19 9.92
N SER A 52 4.68 -8.50 9.15
CA SER A 52 4.99 -9.85 8.69
C SER A 52 5.13 -10.87 9.83
N ILE A 53 5.56 -10.42 11.02
CA ILE A 53 5.71 -11.25 12.23
C ILE A 53 4.35 -11.72 12.76
N SER A 54 3.29 -10.94 12.53
CA SER A 54 1.91 -11.26 12.95
C SER A 54 1.09 -11.94 11.85
N CYS A 55 1.74 -12.39 10.77
CA CYS A 55 1.04 -13.04 9.67
C CYS A 55 0.42 -14.37 10.13
N PRO A 56 -0.89 -14.59 9.94
CA PRO A 56 -1.54 -15.84 10.33
C PRO A 56 -0.91 -17.05 9.63
N THR A 57 -0.77 -18.17 10.35
CA THR A 57 -0.17 -19.41 9.81
C THR A 57 -0.78 -19.85 8.49
N LEU A 58 -2.11 -19.77 8.36
CA LEU A 58 -2.81 -20.12 7.13
C LEU A 58 -2.38 -19.25 5.93
N MET A 59 -2.13 -17.96 6.14
CA MET A 59 -1.60 -17.10 5.07
C MET A 59 -0.16 -17.46 4.75
N CYS A 60 0.68 -17.74 5.76
CA CYS A 60 2.03 -18.23 5.54
C CYS A 60 2.06 -19.51 4.68
N ASP A 61 1.15 -20.45 4.92
CA ASP A 61 1.05 -21.70 4.14
C ASP A 61 0.68 -21.46 2.67
N VAL A 62 -0.27 -20.56 2.42
CA VAL A 62 -0.65 -20.16 1.06
C VAL A 62 0.52 -19.47 0.34
N LEU A 63 1.20 -18.54 1.00
CA LEU A 63 2.34 -17.81 0.42
C LEU A 63 3.55 -18.74 0.20
N CYS A 64 3.80 -19.69 1.11
CA CYS A 64 4.81 -20.73 0.92
C CYS A 64 4.49 -21.62 -0.28
N SER A 65 3.22 -22.00 -0.45
CA SER A 65 2.77 -22.78 -1.60
C SER A 65 2.95 -22.00 -2.90
N LEU A 66 2.58 -20.71 -2.92
CA LEU A 66 2.80 -19.84 -4.07
C LEU A 66 4.29 -19.70 -4.42
N ARG A 67 5.15 -19.50 -3.41
CA ARG A 67 6.60 -19.45 -3.60
C ARG A 67 7.13 -20.73 -4.25
N ARG A 68 6.71 -21.89 -3.73
CA ARG A 68 7.13 -23.19 -4.26
C ARG A 68 6.69 -23.38 -5.71
N LEU A 69 5.42 -23.12 -6.01
CA LEU A 69 4.89 -23.25 -7.38
C LEU A 69 5.60 -22.30 -8.35
N ALA A 70 5.92 -21.08 -7.92
CA ALA A 70 6.68 -20.12 -8.73
C ALA A 70 8.12 -20.61 -8.98
N ALA A 71 8.78 -21.18 -7.96
CA ALA A 71 10.12 -21.75 -8.11
C ALA A 71 10.14 -22.98 -9.03
N GLU A 72 9.12 -23.85 -8.94
CA GLU A 72 8.97 -25.01 -9.83
C GLU A 72 8.70 -24.59 -11.28
N ARG A 73 7.93 -23.52 -11.47
CA ARG A 73 7.59 -23.02 -12.81
C ARG A 73 8.72 -22.25 -13.47
N PHE A 74 9.51 -21.52 -12.68
CA PHE A 74 10.60 -20.65 -13.16
C PHE A 74 11.92 -20.99 -12.45
N PRO A 75 12.47 -22.21 -12.64
CA PRO A 75 13.65 -22.67 -11.90
C PRO A 75 14.93 -21.89 -12.24
N ASN A 76 14.97 -21.24 -13.42
CA ASN A 76 16.11 -20.46 -13.88
C ASN A 76 16.14 -19.02 -13.34
N ASP A 77 15.07 -18.59 -12.65
CA ASP A 77 14.99 -17.25 -12.07
C ASP A 77 14.59 -17.33 -10.59
N PRO A 78 15.59 -17.31 -9.68
CA PRO A 78 15.33 -17.40 -8.24
C PRO A 78 14.69 -16.14 -7.66
N HIS A 79 14.56 -15.04 -8.41
CA HIS A 79 13.85 -13.84 -7.95
C HIS A 79 12.33 -13.98 -8.12
N VAL A 80 11.88 -14.72 -9.13
CA VAL A 80 10.45 -14.88 -9.44
C VAL A 80 9.65 -15.45 -8.27
N GLN A 81 10.21 -16.39 -7.50
CA GLN A 81 9.54 -16.95 -6.33
C GLN A 81 9.24 -15.90 -5.24
N TYR A 82 10.09 -14.87 -5.09
CA TYR A 82 9.89 -13.79 -4.12
C TYR A 82 9.00 -12.70 -4.69
N SER A 83 9.20 -12.34 -5.96
CA SER A 83 8.39 -11.37 -6.68
C SER A 83 6.93 -11.80 -6.80
N ALA A 84 6.67 -13.10 -7.02
CA ALA A 84 5.31 -13.65 -7.07
C ALA A 84 4.58 -13.51 -5.73
N VAL A 85 5.28 -13.78 -4.62
CA VAL A 85 4.72 -13.63 -3.26
C VAL A 85 4.49 -12.16 -2.91
N SER A 86 5.49 -11.31 -3.13
CA SER A 86 5.39 -9.88 -2.81
C SER A 86 4.31 -9.21 -3.65
N SER A 87 4.29 -9.41 -4.97
CA SER A 87 3.26 -8.83 -5.85
C SER A 87 1.86 -9.30 -5.47
N PHE A 88 1.67 -10.59 -5.14
CA PHE A 88 0.37 -11.09 -4.70
C PHE A 88 -0.12 -10.39 -3.44
N VAL A 89 0.74 -10.30 -2.43
CA VAL A 89 0.39 -9.70 -1.13
C VAL A 89 0.12 -8.20 -1.26
N PHE A 90 0.99 -7.47 -1.97
CA PHE A 90 0.82 -6.04 -2.17
C PHE A 90 -0.42 -5.74 -3.02
N LEU A 91 -0.63 -6.41 -4.15
CA LEU A 91 -1.74 -6.08 -5.05
C LEU A 91 -3.10 -6.51 -4.51
N ARG A 92 -3.22 -7.68 -3.87
CA ARG A 92 -4.53 -8.20 -3.44
C ARG A 92 -4.96 -7.76 -2.04
N PHE A 93 -4.03 -7.41 -1.16
CA PHE A 93 -4.36 -7.04 0.22
C PHE A 93 -4.04 -5.58 0.50
N PHE A 94 -2.78 -5.19 0.40
CA PHE A 94 -2.35 -3.86 0.86
C PHE A 94 -2.78 -2.73 -0.06
N ALA A 95 -2.62 -2.87 -1.38
CA ALA A 95 -3.07 -1.88 -2.34
C ALA A 95 -4.58 -1.66 -2.22
N VAL A 96 -5.37 -2.74 -2.20
CA VAL A 96 -6.83 -2.64 -2.02
C VAL A 96 -7.19 -1.96 -0.68
N ALA A 97 -6.47 -2.27 0.41
CA ALA A 97 -6.71 -1.66 1.71
C ALA A 97 -6.33 -0.17 1.79
N VAL A 98 -5.31 0.25 1.04
CA VAL A 98 -4.90 1.66 0.93
C VAL A 98 -5.85 2.45 0.01
N VAL A 99 -6.25 1.87 -1.14
CA VAL A 99 -7.17 2.50 -2.11
C VAL A 99 -8.59 2.58 -1.58
N SER A 100 -9.04 1.55 -0.88
CA SER A 100 -10.42 1.41 -0.45
C SER A 100 -10.51 1.06 1.04
N PRO A 101 -10.12 1.99 1.92
CA PRO A 101 -10.11 1.74 3.37
C PRO A 101 -11.52 1.47 3.93
N HIS A 102 -12.56 1.99 3.27
CA HIS A 102 -13.97 1.77 3.63
C HIS A 102 -14.43 0.31 3.43
N THR A 103 -13.94 -0.38 2.39
CA THR A 103 -14.30 -1.77 2.08
C THR A 103 -13.80 -2.76 3.15
N PHE A 104 -12.76 -2.39 3.89
CA PHE A 104 -12.20 -3.20 4.98
C PHE A 104 -12.74 -2.85 6.38
N HIS A 105 -13.86 -2.10 6.45
CA HIS A 105 -14.46 -1.65 7.73
C HIS A 105 -13.49 -0.85 8.61
N LEU A 106 -12.49 -0.17 8.01
CA LEU A 106 -11.52 0.58 8.79
C LEU A 106 -12.10 1.90 9.34
N ARG A 107 -13.21 2.41 8.78
CA ARG A 107 -14.06 3.48 9.35
C ARG A 107 -15.55 3.24 9.04
N LEU A 108 -16.42 3.65 9.98
CA LEU A 108 -17.89 3.49 9.93
C LEU A 108 -18.64 4.68 9.31
N HIS A 109 -17.97 5.77 8.92
CA HIS A 109 -18.67 7.01 8.56
C HIS A 109 -18.13 7.64 7.27
N HIS A 110 -19.00 7.76 6.25
CA HIS A 110 -18.85 8.70 5.13
C HIS A 110 -19.09 10.13 5.66
N PRO A 111 -18.33 11.16 5.25
CA PRO A 111 -18.45 11.72 3.89
C PRO A 111 -17.13 12.25 3.28
N VAL A 112 -17.24 12.71 2.02
CA VAL A 112 -16.28 13.41 1.15
C VAL A 112 -15.08 12.61 0.60
N SER A 113 -15.36 11.92 -0.51
CA SER A 113 -14.55 11.85 -1.74
C SER A 113 -13.04 11.61 -1.59
N PHE A 114 -12.69 10.34 -1.41
CA PHE A 114 -11.34 9.80 -1.67
C PHE A 114 -10.96 9.81 -3.17
N ASP A 115 -11.89 10.18 -4.06
CA ASP A 115 -11.69 10.20 -5.52
C ASP A 115 -10.55 11.12 -5.99
N ASN A 116 -10.10 12.07 -5.17
CA ASN A 116 -9.06 13.03 -5.56
C ASN A 116 -7.64 12.66 -5.11
N VAL A 117 -7.44 11.63 -4.30
CA VAL A 117 -6.10 11.29 -3.75
C VAL A 117 -5.45 10.11 -4.48
N MET A 118 -6.22 9.35 -5.27
CA MET A 118 -5.74 8.09 -5.83
C MET A 118 -6.15 7.80 -7.28
N PHE A 119 -6.26 8.84 -8.10
CA PHE A 119 -6.11 8.68 -9.55
C PHE A 119 -4.78 9.32 -9.97
N ILE A 120 -3.68 8.60 -9.69
CA ILE A 120 -2.52 8.54 -10.58
C ILE A 120 -2.80 7.40 -11.57
#